data_AF-A0A1D3UTB0-F1
#
_entry.id   AF-A0A1D3UTB0-F1
#
_cell.length_a   1.000
_cell.length_b   1.000
_cell.length_c   1.000
_cell.angle_alpha   90.00
_cell.angle_beta   90.00
_cell.angle_gamma   90.00
#
_symmetry.space_group_name_H-M   'P 1'
#
loop_
_entity.id
_entity.type
_entity.pdbx_description
1 polymer ?
#
loop_
_entity_poly.entity_id
_entity_poly.type
_entity_poly.pdbx_seq_one_letter_code
_entity_poly.pdbx_strand_id
1 'polypeptide(L)'
;MDHFFERLIQIPKLYGTIVVLVYSILVSEYISSINKLFMTRGIEITSILKTFMQLNFVMTILSGIVVWIVLCLLFHLTALLFNGKAIFGRFLIAASYPYVIPAIVVFIAILMLENVEVPDTDDIVQILKQNNRFQFIVNMVNYSFIPYYLIVSWIIHHLYRLKYPYAMLSVAVPICTIWGVTELFKLI
;
A
#
# COMPACT_ATOMS: atom_id res chain seq x y z
N MET A 1 28.45 7.16 -2.43
CA MET A 1 27.08 6.58 -2.39
C MET A 1 26.59 6.38 -0.96
N ASP A 2 27.45 5.99 -0.02
CA ASP A 2 27.15 5.99 1.43
C ASP A 2 26.59 7.32 1.93
N HIS A 3 27.10 8.43 1.37
CA HIS A 3 26.69 9.78 1.73
C HIS A 3 25.20 10.11 1.40
N PHE A 4 24.59 9.42 0.44
CA PHE A 4 23.16 9.59 0.14
C PHE A 4 22.28 8.95 1.22
N PHE A 5 22.61 7.73 1.65
CA PHE A 5 21.90 7.06 2.75
C PHE A 5 22.10 7.78 4.08
N GLU A 6 23.30 8.27 4.36
CA GLU A 6 23.55 9.09 5.54
C GLU A 6 22.65 10.34 5.53
N ARG A 7 22.55 11.05 4.41
CA ARG A 7 21.65 12.20 4.28
C ARG A 7 20.18 11.81 4.41
N LEU A 8 19.76 10.69 3.83
CA LEU A 8 18.38 10.21 3.88
C LEU A 8 17.98 9.78 5.30
N ILE A 9 18.92 9.24 6.08
CA ILE A 9 18.75 8.91 7.50
C ILE A 9 18.84 10.17 8.39
N GLN A 10 19.55 11.22 7.95
CA GLN A 10 19.61 12.52 8.62
C GLN A 10 18.34 13.36 8.42
N ILE A 11 17.52 13.05 7.41
CA ILE A 11 16.19 13.65 7.29
C ILE A 11 15.42 13.33 8.57
N PRO A 12 14.77 14.33 9.20
CA PRO A 12 14.05 14.11 10.44
C PRO A 12 13.10 12.92 10.32
N LYS A 13 13.15 12.00 11.29
CA LYS A 13 12.36 10.76 11.33
C LYS A 13 10.87 11.00 11.04
N LEU A 14 10.40 12.19 11.41
CA LEU A 14 9.04 12.67 11.19
C LEU A 14 8.63 12.66 9.71
N TYR A 15 9.51 12.98 8.77
CA TYR A 15 9.16 13.03 7.34
C TYR A 15 8.76 11.67 6.80
N GLY A 16 9.49 10.61 7.15
CA GLY A 16 9.15 9.26 6.72
C GLY A 16 7.78 8.81 7.22
N THR A 17 7.50 9.07 8.50
CA THR A 17 6.19 8.81 9.10
C THR A 17 5.08 9.63 8.46
N ILE A 18 5.33 10.90 8.12
CA ILE A 18 4.36 11.76 7.42
C ILE A 18 4.03 11.18 6.04
N VAL A 19 5.01 10.68 5.28
CA VAL A 19 4.77 10.09 3.95
C VAL A 19 3.82 8.89 4.07
N VAL A 20 4.05 7.99 5.03
CA VAL A 20 3.18 6.82 5.24
C VAL A 20 1.80 7.24 5.75
N LEU A 21 1.71 8.26 6.60
CA LEU A 21 0.44 8.79 7.07
C LEU A 21 -0.38 9.39 5.91
N VAL A 22 0.24 10.21 5.06
CA VAL A 22 -0.39 10.78 3.86
C VAL A 22 -0.87 9.66 2.93
N TYR A 23 -0.02 8.67 2.66
CA TYR A 23 -0.41 7.49 1.90
C TYR A 23 -1.64 6.80 2.52
N SER A 24 -1.64 6.57 3.82
CA SER A 24 -2.73 5.87 4.53
C SER A 24 -4.05 6.66 4.48
N ILE A 25 -3.98 7.99 4.58
CA ILE A 25 -5.14 8.88 4.40
C ILE A 25 -5.67 8.80 2.97
N LEU A 26 -4.79 8.83 1.97
CA LEU A 26 -5.18 8.73 0.57
C LEU A 26 -5.82 7.37 0.27
N VAL A 27 -5.30 6.27 0.79
CA VAL A 27 -5.94 4.94 0.66
C VAL A 27 -7.32 4.94 1.30
N SER A 28 -7.45 5.54 2.48
CA SER A 28 -8.74 5.65 3.15
C SER A 28 -9.76 6.43 2.31
N GLU A 29 -9.35 7.54 1.71
CA GLU A 29 -10.22 8.31 0.80
C GLU A 29 -10.53 7.54 -0.48
N TYR A 30 -9.57 6.81 -1.04
CA TYR A 30 -9.77 5.95 -2.19
C TYR A 30 -10.81 4.84 -1.92
N ILE A 31 -10.71 4.16 -0.78
CA ILE A 31 -11.70 3.15 -0.35
C ILE A 31 -13.06 3.81 -0.06
N SER A 32 -13.07 5.01 0.53
CA SER A 32 -14.31 5.79 0.73
C SER A 32 -15.00 6.11 -0.60
N SER A 33 -14.24 6.56 -1.61
CA SER A 33 -14.76 6.84 -2.96
C SER A 33 -15.30 5.59 -3.65
N ILE A 34 -14.59 4.46 -3.54
CA ILE A 34 -15.11 3.17 -4.04
C ILE A 34 -16.40 2.78 -3.32
N ASN A 35 -16.45 2.88 -1.98
CA ASN A 35 -17.63 2.56 -1.20
C ASN A 35 -18.82 3.45 -1.58
N LYS A 36 -18.59 4.74 -1.84
CA LYS A 36 -19.62 5.65 -2.34
C LYS A 36 -20.18 5.17 -3.67
N LEU A 37 -19.33 4.76 -4.62
CA LEU A 37 -19.77 4.20 -5.91
C LEU A 37 -20.65 2.96 -5.72
N PHE A 38 -20.30 2.07 -4.78
CA PHE A 38 -21.12 0.90 -4.44
C PHE A 38 -22.43 1.27 -3.73
N MET A 39 -22.42 2.30 -2.89
CA MET A 39 -23.59 2.73 -2.12
C MET A 39 -24.51 3.70 -2.87
N THR A 40 -24.14 4.16 -4.06
CA THR A 40 -24.89 5.21 -4.77
C THR A 40 -26.36 4.86 -5.01
N ARG A 41 -26.80 3.58 -4.99
CA ARG A 41 -28.22 3.21 -4.92
C ARG A 41 -28.51 1.90 -4.17
N GLY A 42 -29.38 1.98 -3.15
CA GLY A 42 -30.10 0.84 -2.57
C GLY A 42 -30.27 0.84 -1.04
N ILE A 43 -29.44 1.60 -0.31
CA ILE A 43 -29.48 1.64 1.15
C ILE A 43 -29.68 3.10 1.56
N GLU A 44 -30.80 3.44 2.20
CA GLU A 44 -30.88 4.69 2.94
C GLU A 44 -29.65 4.77 3.84
N ILE A 45 -28.86 5.84 3.74
CA ILE A 45 -27.71 6.03 4.61
C ILE A 45 -28.24 6.32 6.01
N THR A 46 -28.60 5.26 6.71
CA THR A 46 -29.01 5.30 8.09
C THR A 46 -27.85 5.87 8.92
N SER A 47 -28.17 6.45 10.07
CA SER A 47 -27.16 6.94 11.01
C SER A 47 -26.11 5.86 11.36
N ILE A 48 -26.53 4.59 11.38
CA ILE A 48 -25.66 3.43 11.63
C ILE A 48 -24.68 3.23 10.46
N LEU A 49 -25.15 3.25 9.21
CA LEU A 49 -24.29 3.08 8.03
C LEU A 49 -23.26 4.21 7.91
N LYS A 50 -23.67 5.45 8.20
CA LYS A 50 -22.77 6.61 8.24
C LYS A 50 -21.67 6.44 9.28
N THR A 51 -22.04 5.98 10.48
CA THR A 51 -21.08 5.71 11.57
C THR A 51 -20.12 4.59 11.19
N PHE A 52 -20.62 3.52 10.57
CA PHE A 52 -19.80 2.42 10.07
C PHE A 52 -18.78 2.88 9.03
N MET A 53 -19.19 3.72 8.07
CA MET A 53 -18.27 4.28 7.07
C MET A 53 -17.16 5.14 7.70
N GLN A 54 -17.50 5.96 8.70
CA GLN A 54 -16.52 6.78 9.42
C GLN A 54 -15.54 5.90 10.20
N LEU A 55 -16.03 4.84 10.86
CA LEU A 55 -15.16 3.86 11.53
C LEU A 55 -14.26 3.15 10.52
N ASN A 56 -14.79 2.71 9.38
CA ASN A 56 -14.00 2.06 8.34
C ASN A 56 -12.89 2.98 7.81
N PHE A 57 -13.17 4.27 7.67
CA PHE A 57 -12.18 5.27 7.29
C PHE A 57 -11.01 5.31 8.29
N VAL A 58 -11.31 5.46 9.59
CA VAL A 58 -10.26 5.47 10.64
C VAL A 58 -9.50 4.14 10.69
N MET A 59 -10.21 3.01 10.59
CA MET A 59 -9.60 1.68 10.59
C MET A 59 -8.70 1.46 9.38
N THR A 60 -9.05 2.01 8.21
CA THR A 60 -8.22 1.93 7.01
C THR A 60 -6.92 2.70 7.19
N ILE A 61 -6.94 3.89 7.80
CA ILE A 61 -5.72 4.65 8.11
C ILE A 61 -4.82 3.85 9.05
N LEU A 62 -5.38 3.32 10.15
CA LEU A 62 -4.61 2.53 11.12
C LEU A 62 -4.03 1.27 10.48
N SER A 63 -4.83 0.58 9.66
CA SER A 63 -4.39 -0.60 8.92
C SER A 63 -3.22 -0.29 7.98
N GLY A 64 -3.26 0.84 7.26
CA GLY A 64 -2.16 1.27 6.39
C GLY A 64 -0.82 1.40 7.13
N ILE A 65 -0.84 1.98 8.34
CA ILE A 65 0.34 2.11 9.20
C ILE A 65 0.82 0.74 9.70
N VAL A 66 -0.11 -0.13 10.13
CA VAL A 66 0.21 -1.48 10.61
C VAL A 66 0.82 -2.32 9.48
N VAL A 67 0.21 -2.32 8.30
CA VAL A 67 0.70 -3.04 7.12
C VAL A 67 2.11 -2.60 6.76
N TRP A 68 2.40 -1.29 6.78
CA TRP A 68 3.76 -0.79 6.56
C TRP A 68 4.78 -1.38 7.55
N ILE A 69 4.46 -1.34 8.86
CA ILE A 69 5.36 -1.85 9.90
C ILE A 69 5.58 -3.36 9.75
N VAL A 70 4.49 -4.12 9.58
CA VAL A 70 4.53 -5.58 9.46
C VAL A 70 5.31 -5.98 8.21
N LEU A 71 5.04 -5.34 7.07
CA LEU A 71 5.73 -5.64 5.82
C LEU A 71 7.23 -5.33 5.93
N CYS A 72 7.59 -4.19 6.51
CA CYS A 72 9.00 -3.87 6.78
C CYS A 72 9.63 -4.88 7.74
N LEU A 73 8.91 -5.34 8.75
CA LEU A 73 9.42 -6.36 9.68
C LEU A 73 9.70 -7.68 8.93
N LEU A 74 8.79 -8.11 8.05
CA LEU A 74 9.00 -9.31 7.24
C LEU A 74 10.22 -9.17 6.33
N PHE A 75 10.35 -8.05 5.61
CA PHE A 75 11.53 -7.79 4.78
C PHE A 75 12.83 -7.77 5.59
N HIS A 76 12.80 -7.16 6.78
CA HIS A 76 13.93 -7.13 7.69
C HIS A 76 14.34 -8.53 8.13
N LEU A 77 13.38 -9.34 8.58
CA LEU A 77 13.64 -10.72 9.02
C LEU A 77 14.19 -11.58 7.87
N THR A 78 13.63 -11.48 6.67
CA THR A 78 14.15 -12.21 5.51
C THR A 78 15.56 -11.74 5.11
N ALA A 79 15.85 -10.44 5.19
CA ALA A 79 17.19 -9.93 4.96
C ALA A 79 18.20 -10.44 6.01
N LEU A 80 17.78 -10.58 7.28
CA LEU A 80 18.61 -11.20 8.32
C LEU A 80 18.89 -12.69 8.03
N LEU A 81 17.91 -13.44 7.51
CA LEU A 81 18.10 -14.84 7.09
C LEU A 81 19.17 -14.99 5.99
N PHE A 82 19.32 -13.97 5.13
CA PHE A 82 20.38 -13.93 4.12
C PHE A 82 21.71 -13.37 4.62
N ASN A 83 21.93 -13.31 5.94
CA ASN A 83 23.12 -12.74 6.60
C ASN A 83 23.26 -11.21 6.45
N GLY A 84 22.16 -10.49 6.22
CA GLY A 84 22.14 -9.04 6.19
C GLY A 84 22.39 -8.46 7.59
N LYS A 85 23.03 -7.29 7.66
CA LYS A 85 23.35 -6.64 8.94
C LYS A 85 22.86 -5.19 8.95
N ALA A 86 21.68 -4.94 9.49
CA ALA A 86 21.14 -3.61 9.70
C ALA A 86 20.24 -3.53 10.93
N ILE A 87 20.03 -2.32 11.43
CA ILE A 87 19.09 -2.03 12.52
C ILE A 87 17.70 -1.80 11.91
N PHE A 88 16.68 -2.50 12.41
CA PHE A 88 15.31 -2.40 11.91
C PHE A 88 14.81 -0.96 11.82
N GLY A 89 15.01 -0.15 12.86
CA GLY A 89 14.56 1.25 12.86
C GLY A 89 15.14 2.11 11.72
N ARG A 90 16.38 1.85 11.29
CA ARG A 90 16.98 2.55 10.14
C ARG A 90 16.33 2.11 8.83
N PHE A 91 16.06 0.81 8.71
CA PHE A 91 15.37 0.28 7.55
C PHE A 91 13.92 0.78 7.47
N LEU A 92 13.20 0.77 8.58
CA LEU A 92 11.82 1.24 8.67
C LEU A 92 11.70 2.69 8.17
N ILE A 93 12.60 3.58 8.61
CA ILE A 93 12.65 4.97 8.13
C ILE A 93 12.97 5.02 6.63
N ALA A 94 14.02 4.32 6.17
CA ALA A 94 14.40 4.34 4.75
C ALA A 94 13.29 3.80 3.83
N ALA A 95 12.59 2.75 4.25
CA ALA A 95 11.51 2.11 3.50
C ALA A 95 10.19 2.91 3.50
N SER A 96 10.10 3.98 4.30
CA SER A 96 8.93 4.87 4.31
C SER A 96 8.91 5.85 3.14
N TYR A 97 10.06 6.36 2.71
CA TYR A 97 10.12 7.35 1.62
C TYR A 97 9.59 6.86 0.27
N PRO A 98 9.83 5.60 -0.15
CA PRO A 98 9.29 5.08 -1.39
C PRO A 98 7.76 5.06 -1.45
N TYR A 99 7.04 5.17 -0.31
CA TYR A 99 5.57 5.31 -0.30
C TYR A 99 5.06 6.57 -0.99
N VAL A 100 5.93 7.55 -1.30
CA VAL A 100 5.53 8.71 -2.11
C VAL A 100 4.99 8.28 -3.48
N ILE A 101 5.50 7.18 -4.05
CA ILE A 101 5.07 6.66 -5.35
C ILE A 101 3.63 6.15 -5.30
N PRO A 102 3.28 5.16 -4.44
CA PRO A 102 1.90 4.73 -4.33
C PRO A 102 0.98 5.85 -3.82
N ALA A 103 1.45 6.80 -3.01
CA ALA A 103 0.66 7.97 -2.61
C ALA A 103 0.24 8.83 -3.81
N ILE A 104 1.18 9.19 -4.69
CA ILE A 104 0.86 9.96 -5.90
C ILE A 104 -0.11 9.19 -6.80
N VAL A 105 0.10 7.89 -6.97
CA VAL A 105 -0.78 7.07 -7.81
C VAL A 105 -2.18 6.95 -7.23
N VAL A 106 -2.33 6.75 -5.92
CA VAL A 106 -3.63 6.71 -5.24
C VAL A 106 -4.32 8.08 -5.34
N PHE A 107 -3.59 9.18 -5.22
CA PHE A 107 -4.16 10.52 -5.44
C PHE A 107 -4.74 10.66 -6.85
N ILE A 108 -4.00 10.26 -7.88
CA ILE A 108 -4.50 10.26 -9.27
C ILE A 108 -5.71 9.33 -9.40
N ALA A 109 -5.68 8.16 -8.77
CA ALA A 109 -6.77 7.19 -8.79
C ALA A 109 -8.07 7.78 -8.22
N ILE A 110 -8.01 8.53 -7.11
CA ILE A 110 -9.16 9.23 -6.52
C ILE A 110 -9.78 10.20 -7.54
N LEU A 111 -8.96 11.05 -8.17
CA LEU A 111 -9.43 12.01 -9.19
C LEU A 111 -10.07 11.30 -10.40
N MET A 112 -9.56 10.12 -10.76
CA MET A 112 -10.10 9.33 -11.86
C MET A 112 -11.42 8.63 -11.50
N LEU A 113 -11.63 8.27 -10.23
CA LEU A 113 -12.86 7.63 -9.75
C LEU A 113 -14.08 8.56 -9.78
N GLU A 114 -13.90 9.86 -9.56
CA GLU A 114 -14.99 10.85 -9.63
C GLU A 114 -15.69 10.88 -11.00
N ASN A 115 -15.01 10.40 -12.04
CA ASN A 115 -15.46 10.42 -13.42
C ASN A 115 -15.92 9.03 -13.92
N VAL A 116 -16.13 8.06 -13.03
CA VAL A 116 -16.64 6.73 -13.38
C VAL A 116 -18.17 6.75 -13.28
N GLU A 117 -18.83 6.73 -14.44
CA GLU A 117 -20.29 6.54 -14.53
C GLU A 117 -20.64 5.07 -14.31
N VAL A 118 -21.63 4.81 -13.45
CA VAL A 118 -22.13 3.46 -13.16
C VAL A 118 -23.57 3.36 -13.70
N PRO A 119 -23.85 2.48 -14.68
CA PRO A 119 -25.20 2.25 -15.20
C PRO A 119 -26.17 1.72 -14.12
N ASP A 120 -27.44 2.15 -14.16
CA ASP A 120 -28.50 1.67 -13.26
C ASP A 120 -28.82 0.19 -13.52
N THR A 121 -28.31 -0.71 -12.67
CA THR A 121 -28.45 -2.18 -12.81
C THR A 121 -28.23 -2.90 -11.48
N ASP A 122 -28.83 -4.08 -11.32
CA ASP A 122 -28.87 -4.82 -10.05
C ASP A 122 -27.52 -5.46 -9.64
N ASP A 123 -26.56 -5.59 -10.56
CA ASP A 123 -25.23 -6.19 -10.28
C ASP A 123 -24.07 -5.19 -10.50
N ILE A 124 -24.01 -4.20 -9.60
CA ILE A 124 -22.97 -3.16 -9.58
C ILE A 124 -21.56 -3.76 -9.46
N VAL A 125 -21.41 -4.85 -8.72
CA VAL A 125 -20.10 -5.52 -8.52
C VAL A 125 -19.61 -6.12 -9.84
N GLN A 126 -20.47 -6.84 -10.56
CA GLN A 126 -20.11 -7.43 -11.85
C GLN A 126 -19.84 -6.35 -12.90
N ILE A 127 -20.57 -5.23 -12.86
CA ILE A 127 -20.43 -4.14 -13.83
C ILE A 127 -19.18 -3.30 -13.58
N LEU A 128 -18.84 -3.01 -12.32
CA LEU A 128 -17.55 -2.38 -12.01
C LEU A 128 -16.38 -3.31 -12.36
N LYS A 129 -16.55 -4.64 -12.20
CA LYS A 129 -15.56 -5.61 -12.68
C LYS A 129 -15.40 -5.59 -14.20
N GLN A 130 -16.48 -5.35 -14.94
CA GLN A 130 -16.47 -5.25 -16.40
C GLN A 130 -16.13 -3.84 -16.91
N ASN A 131 -16.14 -2.82 -16.04
CA ASN A 131 -15.81 -1.46 -16.41
C ASN A 131 -14.30 -1.31 -16.58
N ASN A 132 -13.87 -1.16 -17.84
CA ASN A 132 -12.46 -1.02 -18.20
C ASN A 132 -11.76 0.13 -17.46
N ARG A 133 -12.46 1.24 -17.21
CA ARG A 133 -11.90 2.40 -16.51
C ARG A 133 -11.70 2.08 -15.03
N PHE A 134 -12.67 1.45 -14.39
CA PHE A 134 -12.54 1.01 -12.99
C PHE A 134 -11.41 -0.01 -12.83
N GLN A 135 -11.34 -1.02 -13.71
CA GLN A 135 -10.24 -1.99 -13.72
C GLN A 135 -8.88 -1.34 -13.94
N PHE A 136 -8.80 -0.37 -14.86
CA PHE A 136 -7.58 0.41 -15.08
C PHE A 136 -7.13 1.14 -13.81
N ILE A 137 -8.05 1.80 -13.12
CA ILE A 137 -7.76 2.53 -11.87
C ILE A 137 -7.25 1.58 -10.78
N VAL A 138 -7.92 0.44 -10.56
CA VAL A 138 -7.50 -0.57 -9.58
C VAL A 138 -6.13 -1.14 -9.91
N ASN A 139 -5.89 -1.49 -11.18
CA ASN A 139 -4.60 -2.02 -11.64
C ASN A 139 -3.48 -1.00 -11.47
N MET A 140 -3.73 0.28 -11.75
CA MET A 140 -2.77 1.36 -11.57
C MET A 140 -2.33 1.47 -10.10
N VAL A 141 -3.28 1.43 -9.15
CA VAL A 141 -2.97 1.44 -7.72
C VAL A 141 -2.15 0.21 -7.32
N ASN A 142 -2.53 -0.99 -7.77
CA ASN A 142 -1.81 -2.22 -7.45
C ASN A 142 -0.38 -2.23 -8.02
N TYR A 143 -0.20 -1.83 -9.28
CA TYR A 143 1.11 -1.81 -9.93
C TYR A 143 2.02 -0.68 -9.44
N SER A 144 1.49 0.34 -8.77
CA SER A 144 2.29 1.38 -8.11
C SER A 144 3.24 0.84 -7.04
N PHE A 145 2.96 -0.37 -6.52
CA PHE A 145 3.82 -1.03 -5.54
C PHE A 145 5.05 -1.71 -6.16
N ILE A 146 5.04 -2.01 -7.46
CA ILE A 146 6.22 -2.60 -8.14
C ILE A 146 7.45 -1.69 -8.00
N PRO A 147 7.41 -0.40 -8.39
CA PRO A 147 8.56 0.49 -8.21
C PRO A 147 8.89 0.70 -6.72
N TYR A 148 7.90 0.71 -5.82
CA TYR A 148 8.13 0.71 -4.38
C TYR A 148 9.01 -0.48 -3.95
N TYR A 149 8.65 -1.71 -4.33
CA TYR A 149 9.39 -2.92 -3.97
C TYR A 149 10.80 -2.97 -4.57
N LEU A 150 10.98 -2.46 -5.79
CA LEU A 150 12.29 -2.36 -6.43
C LEU A 150 13.20 -1.40 -5.66
N ILE A 151 12.69 -0.23 -5.26
CA ILE A 151 13.45 0.73 -4.46
C ILE A 151 13.74 0.16 -3.07
N VAL A 152 12.80 -0.53 -2.43
CA VAL A 152 13.03 -1.19 -1.14
C VAL A 152 14.10 -2.28 -1.25
N SER A 153 14.09 -3.08 -2.32
CA SER A 153 15.15 -4.07 -2.58
C SER A 153 16.52 -3.40 -2.71
N TRP A 154 16.58 -2.26 -3.41
CA TRP A 154 17.79 -1.46 -3.52
C TRP A 154 18.23 -0.87 -2.16
N ILE A 155 17.30 -0.42 -1.33
CA ILE A 155 17.58 0.03 0.06
C ILE A 155 18.16 -1.13 0.88
N ILE A 156 17.57 -2.32 0.80
CA ILE A 156 18.05 -3.50 1.52
C ILE A 156 19.46 -3.87 1.08
N HIS A 157 19.73 -3.86 -0.22
CA HIS A 157 21.05 -4.16 -0.79
C HIS A 157 22.15 -3.32 -0.12
N HIS A 158 21.94 -2.01 -0.02
CA HIS A 158 22.93 -1.08 0.52
C HIS A 158 22.95 -1.11 2.06
N LEU A 159 21.78 -1.05 2.69
CA LEU A 159 21.68 -0.92 4.14
C LEU A 159 22.09 -2.19 4.88
N TYR A 160 21.80 -3.37 4.33
CA TYR A 160 22.12 -4.67 4.93
C TYR A 160 23.42 -5.27 4.39
N ARG A 161 24.05 -4.63 3.40
CA ARG A 161 25.26 -5.10 2.70
C ARG A 161 25.09 -6.51 2.11
N LEU A 162 23.91 -6.78 1.57
CA LEU A 162 23.58 -8.03 0.89
C LEU A 162 23.98 -7.97 -0.58
N LYS A 163 24.16 -9.10 -1.27
CA LYS A 163 24.19 -9.08 -2.74
C LYS A 163 22.78 -8.76 -3.26
N TYR A 164 22.70 -8.06 -4.39
CA TYR A 164 21.42 -7.61 -4.95
C TYR A 164 20.35 -8.73 -5.09
N PRO A 165 20.68 -9.96 -5.55
CA PRO A 165 19.69 -11.04 -5.62
C PRO A 165 19.07 -11.40 -4.26
N TYR A 166 19.87 -11.43 -3.18
CA TYR A 166 19.36 -11.70 -1.83
C TYR A 166 18.50 -10.54 -1.31
N ALA A 167 18.86 -9.31 -1.66
CA ALA A 167 18.05 -8.14 -1.32
C ALA A 167 16.68 -8.17 -2.03
N MET A 168 16.64 -8.57 -3.30
CA MET A 168 15.37 -8.80 -4.02
C MET A 168 14.57 -9.93 -3.41
N LEU A 169 15.19 -11.07 -3.07
CA LEU A 169 14.52 -12.19 -2.41
C LEU A 169 13.95 -11.80 -1.04
N SER A 170 14.62 -10.89 -0.33
CA SER A 170 14.15 -10.37 0.96
C SER A 170 12.80 -9.65 0.85
N VAL A 171 12.48 -9.13 -0.33
CA VAL A 171 11.21 -8.46 -0.64
C VAL A 171 10.23 -9.44 -1.29
N ALA A 172 10.69 -10.19 -2.30
CA ALA A 172 9.85 -11.09 -3.08
C ALA A 172 9.26 -12.24 -2.24
N VAL A 173 10.05 -12.84 -1.33
CA VAL A 173 9.57 -13.97 -0.52
C VAL A 173 8.37 -13.58 0.34
N PRO A 174 8.42 -12.52 1.18
CA PRO A 174 7.25 -12.10 1.95
C PRO A 174 6.04 -11.73 1.10
N ILE A 175 6.23 -11.07 -0.04
CA ILE A 175 5.10 -10.70 -0.93
C ILE A 175 4.44 -11.95 -1.50
N CYS A 176 5.21 -12.89 -2.02
CA CYS A 176 4.70 -14.15 -2.54
C CYS A 176 4.01 -14.99 -1.45
N THR A 177 4.53 -14.97 -0.21
CA THR A 177 3.89 -15.63 0.93
C THR A 177 2.53 -14.99 1.26
N ILE A 178 2.45 -13.67 1.34
CA ILE A 178 1.17 -12.96 1.60
C ILE A 178 0.16 -13.27 0.50
N TRP A 179 0.58 -13.23 -0.76
CA TRP A 179 -0.28 -13.58 -1.89
C TRP A 179 -0.76 -15.04 -1.80
N GLY A 180 0.15 -15.99 -1.54
CA GLY A 180 -0.19 -17.41 -1.42
C GLY A 180 -1.16 -17.70 -0.27
N VAL A 181 -1.00 -17.03 0.87
CA VAL A 181 -1.95 -17.10 1.99
C VAL A 181 -3.31 -16.52 1.60
N THR A 182 -3.33 -15.41 0.86
CA THR A 182 -4.58 -14.79 0.39
C THR A 182 -5.33 -15.71 -0.57
N GLU A 183 -4.64 -16.35 -1.52
CA GLU A 183 -5.24 -17.33 -2.42
C GLU A 183 -5.73 -18.58 -1.67
N LEU A 184 -4.98 -19.04 -0.66
CA LEU A 184 -5.40 -20.16 0.18
C LEU A 184 -6.73 -19.86 0.90
N PHE A 185 -6.89 -18.65 1.43
CA PHE A 185 -8.15 -18.24 2.08
C PHE A 185 -9.32 -18.08 1.12
N LYS A 186 -9.10 -17.94 -0.19
CA LYS A 186 -10.18 -17.93 -1.18
C LYS A 186 -10.71 -19.34 -1.49
N LEU A 187 -9.95 -20.37 -1.17
CA LEU A 187 -10.31 -21.78 -1.43
C LEU A 187 -11.12 -22.40 -0.29
N ILE A 188 -11.14 -21.75 0.89
CA ILE A 188 -11.88 -22.17 2.10
C ILE A 188 -13.22 -21.42 2.11
#